data_AF-A0A1G2YNT7-F1
#
_entry.id   AF-A0A1G2YNT7-F1
#
_cell.length_a   1.000
_cell.length_b   1.000
_cell.length_c   1.000
_cell.angle_alpha   90.00
_cell.angle_beta   90.00
_cell.angle_gamma   90.00
#
_symmetry.space_group_name_H-M   'P 1'
#
loop_
_entity.id
_entity.type
_entity.pdbx_description
1 polymer ?
#
loop_
_entity_poly.entity_id
_entity_poly.type
_entity_poly.pdbx_seq_one_letter_code
_entity_poly.pdbx_strand_id
1 'polypeptide(L)'
;MQDMGNKILVWLPSPMGDAVLCTPALRAIRRHFSSSEITFLAEPVVREVLSPSDYNDKWLELQRRNPFAIAKMLKEHKFTHAILFKNSLASALAVVVAAIPLRIGYAREGRGVLLTEKLYPPKLPNGKYEPYSMIDYYLAIASKLGAKTDGRNLELLVDPKCSGALMTKMPEVDEAGGPVVIIVPGGAFGPSKCWPSDRFSQTADWLIDNYNATVVISVSPEPAEKKIAEEICAASKNTLLNLSGRNVSLGELKALFSKASLVITNDTGPRHIAIALQRKLVTLFGPNDPAWTETNYENEIQVVGNVNCAPCAEPTCKQTKHACMQAITVEMVCSAAQQLLENNRGQTVVYARQKFIKTSDSFFLDSDYKTSFGELGLTSIDKVFSFNAAKNLVKKNLAGYRSRLQFEVNSPSTTLFLKRYEKPPILIQLKNWLHTHSRKSCGLIEVEHINRLAEAGINTPKVISYGQQWGLFFEKRSFIITEKILRAESLERNLPNYFTGTGSAENLKLRRAFIAQLADFIKRFHETRYCHRDLYFSHIFYSDKGCFYLIDLARAFRPIILHKRFKIKDIAQLYYSAPAKYFSNTDRLHFYHRYTGRDKIVNGDKSLIRKILNKANRMAKHDVRHSRLAPFVSQCD
;
A
#
# COMPACT_ATOMS: atom_id res chain seq x y z
N MET A 1 9.56 -47.43 1.30
CA MET A 1 10.18 -48.41 0.39
C MET A 1 9.82 -48.20 -1.09
N GLN A 2 8.78 -47.44 -1.46
CA GLN A 2 8.34 -47.24 -2.86
C GLN A 2 9.25 -46.35 -3.73
N ASP A 3 10.19 -45.57 -3.16
CA ASP A 3 11.01 -44.59 -3.90
C ASP A 3 12.48 -45.00 -4.15
N MET A 4 12.90 -46.21 -3.77
CA MET A 4 14.26 -46.69 -4.04
C MET A 4 14.43 -46.94 -5.55
N GLY A 5 15.28 -46.13 -6.20
CA GLY A 5 15.62 -46.24 -7.62
C GLY A 5 15.11 -45.09 -8.50
N ASN A 6 14.25 -44.21 -7.99
CA ASN A 6 13.79 -43.05 -8.74
C ASN A 6 14.92 -42.01 -8.90
N LYS A 7 15.08 -41.51 -10.13
CA LYS A 7 15.90 -40.33 -10.45
C LYS A 7 14.99 -39.18 -10.86
N ILE A 8 15.01 -38.10 -10.09
CA ILE A 8 14.07 -36.99 -10.22
C ILE A 8 14.77 -35.79 -10.83
N LEU A 9 14.26 -35.32 -11.97
CA LEU A 9 14.63 -34.02 -12.54
C LEU A 9 13.62 -32.98 -12.08
N VAL A 10 14.10 -31.91 -11.45
CA VAL A 10 13.29 -30.71 -11.16
C VAL A 10 13.80 -29.57 -12.03
N TRP A 11 12.98 -29.15 -12.99
CA TRP A 11 13.28 -28.01 -13.83
C TRP A 11 12.71 -26.74 -13.20
N LEU A 12 13.60 -25.96 -12.60
CA LEU A 12 13.27 -24.77 -11.81
C LEU A 12 12.71 -23.63 -12.68
N PRO A 13 11.88 -22.74 -12.10
CA PRO A 13 11.37 -21.58 -12.82
C PRO A 13 12.46 -20.51 -13.01
N SER A 14 12.29 -19.66 -14.01
CA SER A 14 13.02 -18.39 -14.16
C SER A 14 12.01 -17.27 -14.38
N PRO A 15 12.14 -16.11 -13.71
CA PRO A 15 13.34 -15.53 -13.07
C PRO A 15 13.59 -15.92 -11.59
N MET A 16 14.65 -15.40 -10.96
CA MET A 16 15.08 -15.77 -9.58
C MET A 16 14.01 -15.62 -8.50
N GLY A 17 13.11 -14.64 -8.62
CA GLY A 17 12.03 -14.44 -7.64
C GLY A 17 11.09 -15.64 -7.57
N ASP A 18 10.71 -16.16 -8.74
CA ASP A 18 9.90 -17.38 -8.87
C ASP A 18 10.60 -18.60 -8.27
N ALA A 19 11.94 -18.69 -8.41
CA ALA A 19 12.71 -19.78 -7.82
C ALA A 19 12.67 -19.75 -6.29
N VAL A 20 12.74 -18.57 -5.67
CA VAL A 20 12.60 -18.43 -4.21
C VAL A 20 11.16 -18.73 -3.77
N LEU A 21 10.15 -18.26 -4.51
CA LEU A 21 8.73 -18.59 -4.25
C LEU A 21 8.43 -20.09 -4.39
N CYS A 22 9.26 -20.83 -5.14
CA CYS A 22 9.14 -22.27 -5.32
C CYS A 22 9.69 -23.09 -4.13
N THR A 23 10.47 -22.50 -3.23
CA THR A 23 11.13 -23.22 -2.12
C THR A 23 10.19 -24.07 -1.24
N PRO A 24 8.93 -23.68 -0.93
CA PRO A 24 8.01 -24.56 -0.20
C PRO A 24 7.69 -25.85 -0.95
N ALA A 25 7.53 -25.76 -2.28
CA ALA A 25 7.29 -26.92 -3.13
C ALA A 25 8.53 -27.80 -3.25
N LEU A 26 9.72 -27.20 -3.35
CA LEU A 26 10.99 -27.94 -3.35
C LEU A 26 11.19 -28.73 -2.05
N ARG A 27 10.89 -28.11 -0.90
CA ARG A 27 10.90 -28.78 0.42
C ARG A 27 9.92 -29.96 0.47
N ALA A 28 8.70 -29.77 -0.02
CA ALA A 28 7.69 -30.84 -0.07
C ALA A 28 8.13 -32.01 -0.97
N ILE A 29 8.70 -31.70 -2.15
CA ILE A 29 9.23 -32.70 -3.10
C ILE A 29 10.41 -33.45 -2.50
N ARG A 30 11.36 -32.76 -1.86
CA ARG A 30 12.51 -33.40 -1.18
C ARG A 30 12.07 -34.38 -0.10
N ARG A 31 11.08 -33.99 0.72
CA ARG A 31 10.51 -34.84 1.77
C ARG A 31 9.76 -36.05 1.20
N HIS A 32 9.02 -35.85 0.11
CA HIS A 32 8.29 -36.94 -0.53
C HIS A 32 9.25 -37.97 -1.12
N PHE A 33 10.25 -37.53 -1.89
CA PHE A 33 11.24 -38.40 -2.49
C PHE A 33 12.47 -38.60 -1.59
N SER A 34 12.32 -38.79 -0.28
CA SER A 34 13.45 -38.68 0.68
C SER A 34 14.66 -39.59 0.41
N SER A 35 14.49 -40.69 -0.32
CA SER A 35 15.56 -41.66 -0.67
C SER A 35 16.01 -41.59 -2.14
N SER A 36 15.44 -40.70 -2.95
CA SER A 36 15.75 -40.60 -4.39
C SER A 36 16.81 -39.54 -4.67
N GLU A 37 17.55 -39.70 -5.77
CA GLU A 37 18.44 -38.64 -6.25
C GLU A 37 17.62 -37.54 -6.95
N ILE A 38 17.70 -36.31 -6.45
CA ILE A 38 17.05 -35.12 -7.02
C ILE A 38 18.11 -34.24 -7.70
N THR A 39 17.92 -34.01 -9.00
CA THR A 39 18.76 -33.12 -9.79
C THR A 39 17.99 -31.88 -10.20
N PHE A 40 18.52 -30.70 -9.86
CA PHE A 40 17.96 -29.41 -10.27
C PHE A 40 18.54 -28.98 -11.61
N LEU A 41 17.67 -28.58 -12.54
CA LEU A 41 18.06 -27.93 -13.79
C LEU A 41 17.64 -26.46 -13.75
N ALA A 42 18.62 -25.55 -13.83
CA ALA A 42 18.41 -24.11 -13.66
C ALA A 42 19.41 -23.25 -14.45
N GLU A 43 19.05 -21.97 -14.65
CA GLU A 43 19.97 -20.94 -15.11
C GLU A 43 20.97 -20.57 -13.98
N PRO A 44 22.19 -20.09 -14.29
CA PRO A 44 23.23 -19.81 -13.28
C PRO A 44 22.75 -18.92 -12.12
N VAL A 45 22.01 -17.84 -12.41
CA VAL A 45 21.47 -16.93 -11.38
C VAL A 45 20.52 -17.66 -10.42
N VAL A 46 19.70 -18.59 -10.92
CA VAL A 46 18.78 -19.38 -10.09
C VAL A 46 19.55 -20.41 -9.26
N ARG A 47 20.62 -21.01 -9.81
CA ARG A 47 21.52 -21.87 -9.04
C ARG A 47 22.16 -21.09 -7.90
N GLU A 48 22.72 -19.92 -8.17
CA GLU A 48 23.39 -19.11 -7.16
C GLU A 48 22.45 -18.63 -6.05
N VAL A 49 21.21 -18.21 -6.38
CA VAL A 49 20.28 -17.75 -5.33
C VAL A 49 19.87 -18.89 -4.40
N LEU A 50 19.65 -20.09 -4.96
CA LEU A 50 19.22 -21.24 -4.18
C LEU A 50 20.39 -21.96 -3.49
N SER A 51 21.64 -21.78 -3.93
CA SER A 51 22.81 -22.46 -3.33
C SER A 51 23.35 -21.72 -2.10
N PRO A 52 23.65 -22.39 -0.98
CA PRO A 52 23.48 -23.82 -0.75
C PRO A 52 22.00 -24.20 -0.57
N SER A 53 21.63 -25.40 -1.01
CA SER A 53 20.26 -25.92 -0.97
C SER A 53 20.29 -27.36 -0.50
N ASP A 54 19.41 -27.69 0.45
CA ASP A 54 19.20 -29.06 0.96
C ASP A 54 18.09 -29.79 0.19
N TYR A 55 17.54 -29.16 -0.86
CA TYR A 55 16.42 -29.71 -1.61
C TYR A 55 16.84 -30.60 -2.78
N ASN A 56 18.15 -30.67 -3.08
CA ASN A 56 18.68 -31.40 -4.23
C ASN A 56 20.07 -31.99 -3.95
N ASP A 57 20.41 -33.03 -4.70
CA ASP A 57 21.69 -33.74 -4.62
C ASP A 57 22.67 -33.27 -5.72
N LYS A 58 22.13 -32.88 -6.88
CA LYS A 58 22.92 -32.46 -8.05
C LYS A 58 22.35 -31.23 -8.73
N TRP A 59 23.22 -30.53 -9.44
CA TRP A 59 22.88 -29.39 -10.30
C TRP A 59 23.26 -29.70 -11.75
N LEU A 60 22.35 -29.37 -12.66
CA LEU A 60 22.62 -29.24 -14.09
C LEU A 60 22.38 -27.78 -14.49
N GLU A 61 23.35 -27.18 -15.15
CA GLU A 61 23.24 -25.79 -15.58
C GLU A 61 22.67 -25.69 -16.99
N LEU A 62 21.68 -24.83 -17.13
CA LEU A 62 21.05 -24.53 -18.41
C LEU A 62 21.90 -23.52 -19.19
N GLN A 63 22.87 -24.00 -19.95
CA GLN A 63 23.68 -23.16 -20.85
C GLN A 63 23.13 -23.07 -22.28
N ARG A 64 22.24 -24.00 -22.66
CA ARG A 64 21.68 -24.11 -24.02
C ARG A 64 20.18 -23.82 -24.00
N ARG A 65 19.68 -23.12 -25.02
CA ARG A 65 18.24 -22.86 -25.20
C ARG A 65 17.54 -23.88 -26.11
N ASN A 66 18.29 -24.64 -26.90
CA ASN A 66 17.73 -25.61 -27.85
C ASN A 66 17.20 -26.87 -27.13
N PRO A 67 15.92 -27.23 -27.29
CA PRO A 67 15.31 -28.36 -26.59
C PRO A 67 15.93 -29.72 -26.94
N PHE A 68 16.42 -29.93 -28.16
CA PHE A 68 17.08 -31.19 -28.56
C PHE A 68 18.46 -31.34 -27.92
N ALA A 69 19.21 -30.24 -27.81
CA ALA A 69 20.50 -30.26 -27.14
C ALA A 69 20.35 -30.52 -25.64
N ILE A 70 19.32 -29.93 -25.02
CA ILE A 70 18.96 -30.22 -23.62
C ILE A 70 18.52 -31.68 -23.49
N ALA A 71 17.68 -32.19 -24.39
CA ALA A 71 17.21 -33.57 -24.35
C ALA A 71 18.36 -34.59 -24.43
N LYS A 72 19.37 -34.35 -25.28
CA LYS A 72 20.57 -35.19 -25.37
C LYS A 72 21.28 -35.27 -24.02
N MET A 73 21.52 -34.13 -23.37
CA MET A 73 22.11 -34.06 -22.03
C MET A 73 21.26 -34.80 -21.00
N LEU A 74 19.93 -34.60 -21.00
CA LEU A 74 19.03 -35.23 -20.04
C LEU A 74 18.98 -36.77 -20.19
N LYS A 75 19.14 -37.28 -21.42
CA LYS A 75 19.09 -38.73 -21.71
C LYS A 75 20.21 -39.52 -21.02
N GLU A 76 21.36 -38.90 -20.79
CA GLU A 76 22.52 -39.52 -20.13
C GLU A 76 22.25 -39.83 -18.64
N HIS A 77 21.34 -39.09 -18.00
CA HIS A 77 21.05 -39.23 -16.57
C HIS A 77 19.99 -40.28 -16.23
N LYS A 78 19.23 -40.76 -17.23
CA LYS A 78 18.16 -41.77 -17.08
C LYS A 78 17.11 -41.36 -16.04
N PHE A 79 16.60 -40.13 -16.13
CA PHE A 79 15.56 -39.63 -15.24
C PHE A 79 14.26 -40.43 -15.40
N THR A 80 13.63 -40.70 -14.27
CA THR A 80 12.32 -41.38 -14.17
C THR A 80 11.16 -40.39 -14.12
N HIS A 81 11.41 -39.22 -13.50
CA HIS A 81 10.43 -38.16 -13.29
C HIS A 81 11.01 -36.82 -13.76
N ALA A 82 10.18 -36.02 -14.42
CA ALA A 82 10.46 -34.62 -14.74
C ALA A 82 9.36 -33.73 -14.15
N ILE A 83 9.74 -32.90 -13.20
CA ILE A 83 8.88 -31.92 -12.53
C ILE A 83 9.16 -30.54 -13.14
N LEU A 84 8.21 -30.01 -13.89
CA LEU A 84 8.37 -28.79 -14.68
C LEU A 84 7.68 -27.59 -14.03
N PHE A 85 8.44 -26.75 -13.33
CA PHE A 85 7.95 -25.47 -12.81
C PHE A 85 7.93 -24.36 -13.87
N LYS A 86 8.80 -24.44 -14.87
CA LYS A 86 8.72 -23.59 -16.07
C LYS A 86 7.45 -23.91 -16.86
N ASN A 87 6.87 -22.94 -17.56
CA ASN A 87 5.63 -23.11 -18.34
C ASN A 87 5.83 -23.28 -19.85
N SER A 88 7.07 -23.18 -20.36
CA SER A 88 7.32 -23.13 -21.80
C SER A 88 7.09 -24.46 -22.50
N LEU A 89 6.60 -24.41 -23.74
CA LEU A 89 6.48 -25.60 -24.62
C LEU A 89 7.82 -26.31 -24.83
N ALA A 90 8.90 -25.55 -25.02
CA ALA A 90 10.24 -26.09 -25.25
C ALA A 90 10.75 -26.96 -24.08
N SER A 91 10.41 -26.61 -22.83
CA SER A 91 10.79 -27.42 -21.66
C SER A 91 10.10 -28.79 -21.67
N ALA A 92 8.81 -28.83 -22.00
CA ALA A 92 8.06 -30.08 -22.11
C ALA A 92 8.54 -30.93 -23.30
N LEU A 93 8.86 -30.31 -24.43
CA LEU A 93 9.41 -31.02 -25.59
C LEU A 93 10.77 -31.68 -25.26
N ALA A 94 11.66 -30.97 -24.58
CA ALA A 94 12.98 -31.51 -24.22
C ALA A 94 12.88 -32.78 -23.36
N VAL A 95 11.97 -32.81 -22.37
CA VAL A 95 11.79 -33.99 -21.52
C VAL A 95 11.07 -35.15 -22.22
N VAL A 96 10.22 -34.86 -23.22
CA VAL A 96 9.63 -35.88 -24.11
C VAL A 96 10.70 -36.51 -25.00
N VAL A 97 11.54 -35.71 -25.65
CA VAL A 97 12.63 -36.20 -26.52
C VAL A 97 13.68 -36.96 -25.70
N ALA A 98 13.91 -36.58 -24.45
CA ALA A 98 14.75 -37.33 -23.51
C ALA A 98 14.12 -38.66 -23.05
N ALA A 99 12.87 -38.96 -23.46
CA ALA A 99 12.11 -40.15 -23.10
C ALA A 99 11.91 -40.33 -21.58
N ILE A 100 11.74 -39.22 -20.84
CA ILE A 100 11.49 -39.28 -19.39
C ILE A 100 10.05 -39.75 -19.16
N PRO A 101 9.80 -40.88 -18.46
CA PRO A 101 8.49 -41.52 -18.37
C PRO A 101 7.41 -40.64 -17.74
N LEU A 102 7.62 -40.15 -16.52
CA LEU A 102 6.65 -39.28 -15.83
C LEU A 102 7.03 -37.81 -16.03
N ARG A 103 6.09 -37.02 -16.54
CA ARG A 103 6.29 -35.59 -16.84
C ARG A 103 5.12 -34.81 -16.27
N ILE A 104 5.38 -34.03 -15.22
CA ILE A 104 4.36 -33.23 -14.52
C ILE A 104 4.58 -31.73 -14.69
N GLY A 105 3.48 -30.99 -14.86
CA GLY A 105 3.48 -29.53 -14.80
C GLY A 105 2.12 -28.94 -15.15
N TYR A 106 2.05 -27.62 -15.27
CA TYR A 106 0.82 -26.96 -15.74
C TYR A 106 0.67 -27.03 -17.26
N ALA A 107 -0.54 -27.32 -17.74
CA ALA A 107 -0.92 -27.27 -19.14
C ALA A 107 -1.10 -25.82 -19.62
N ARG A 108 0.02 -25.13 -19.83
CA ARG A 108 0.11 -23.77 -20.41
C ARG A 108 0.79 -23.81 -21.77
N GLU A 109 0.55 -22.77 -22.58
CA GLU A 109 1.20 -22.59 -23.89
C GLU A 109 1.10 -23.83 -24.82
N GLY A 110 -0.04 -24.53 -24.79
CA GLY A 110 -0.29 -25.71 -25.63
C GLY A 110 0.46 -26.98 -25.24
N ARG A 111 1.32 -26.96 -24.21
CA ARG A 111 2.18 -28.11 -23.86
C ARG A 111 1.47 -29.29 -23.17
N GLY A 112 0.17 -29.17 -22.91
CA GLY A 112 -0.59 -30.14 -22.10
C GLY A 112 -0.59 -31.57 -22.66
N VAL A 113 -0.44 -31.75 -23.98
CA VAL A 113 -0.33 -33.06 -24.63
C VAL A 113 1.03 -33.75 -24.40
N LEU A 114 2.05 -32.99 -24.01
CA LEU A 114 3.40 -33.47 -23.76
C LEU A 114 3.61 -33.93 -22.30
N LEU A 115 2.64 -33.65 -21.42
CA LEU A 115 2.68 -33.98 -20.00
C LEU A 115 1.88 -35.25 -19.74
N THR A 116 2.41 -36.16 -18.90
CA THR A 116 1.66 -37.33 -18.43
C THR A 116 0.72 -36.95 -17.30
N GLU A 117 1.18 -36.09 -16.40
CA GLU A 117 0.39 -35.52 -15.31
C GLU A 117 0.27 -34.02 -15.52
N LYS A 118 -0.94 -33.48 -15.52
CA LYS A 118 -1.17 -32.07 -15.82
C LYS A 118 -2.09 -31.40 -14.84
N LEU A 119 -1.76 -30.16 -14.52
CA LEU A 119 -2.61 -29.22 -13.80
C LEU A 119 -3.10 -28.13 -14.75
N TYR A 120 -4.27 -27.55 -14.44
CA TYR A 120 -4.80 -26.40 -15.16
C TYR A 120 -4.76 -25.18 -14.26
N PRO A 121 -4.20 -24.04 -14.73
CA PRO A 121 -4.19 -22.83 -13.94
C PRO A 121 -5.61 -22.26 -13.83
N PRO A 122 -5.96 -21.63 -12.69
CA PRO A 122 -7.25 -20.96 -12.54
C PRO A 122 -7.37 -19.80 -13.55
N LYS A 123 -8.58 -19.63 -14.07
CA LYS A 123 -8.90 -18.62 -15.07
C LYS A 123 -10.17 -17.87 -14.68
N LEU A 124 -10.14 -16.57 -14.92
CA LEU A 124 -11.31 -15.70 -14.84
C LEU A 124 -12.31 -16.06 -15.96
N PRO A 125 -13.60 -15.67 -15.83
CA PRO A 125 -14.62 -15.91 -16.86
C PRO A 125 -14.25 -15.34 -18.25
N ASN A 126 -13.40 -14.31 -18.28
CA ASN A 126 -12.90 -13.71 -19.53
C ASN A 126 -11.71 -14.47 -20.15
N GLY A 127 -11.34 -15.63 -19.62
CA GLY A 127 -10.25 -16.48 -20.11
C GLY A 127 -8.84 -16.06 -19.69
N LYS A 128 -8.67 -14.89 -19.04
CA LYS A 128 -7.38 -14.48 -18.46
C LYS A 128 -7.07 -15.32 -17.23
N TYR A 129 -5.78 -15.45 -16.89
CA TYR A 129 -5.38 -16.11 -15.65
C TYR A 129 -5.86 -15.30 -14.45
N GLU A 130 -6.42 -16.00 -13.48
CA GLU A 130 -6.79 -15.42 -12.20
C GLU A 130 -5.53 -15.14 -11.37
N PRO A 131 -5.38 -13.95 -10.77
CA PRO A 131 -4.32 -13.68 -9.80
C PRO A 131 -4.37 -14.69 -8.66
N TYR A 132 -3.39 -15.59 -8.65
CA TYR A 132 -3.28 -16.71 -7.73
C TYR A 132 -1.85 -16.75 -7.18
N SER A 133 -1.70 -17.03 -5.88
CA SER A 133 -0.37 -17.03 -5.25
C SER A 133 0.55 -18.02 -5.94
N MET A 134 1.70 -17.56 -6.40
CA MET A 134 2.70 -18.42 -7.04
C MET A 134 3.23 -19.50 -6.09
N ILE A 135 3.22 -19.27 -4.78
CA ILE A 135 3.56 -20.31 -3.79
C ILE A 135 2.57 -21.46 -3.89
N ASP A 136 1.28 -21.14 -3.84
CA ASP A 136 0.20 -22.15 -3.92
C ASP A 136 0.18 -22.79 -5.31
N TYR A 137 0.58 -22.05 -6.35
CA TYR A 137 0.73 -22.58 -7.71
C TYR A 137 1.78 -23.69 -7.76
N TYR A 138 2.95 -23.47 -7.17
CA TYR A 138 4.02 -24.47 -7.12
C TYR A 138 3.71 -25.62 -6.16
N LEU A 139 3.10 -25.34 -5.01
CA LEU A 139 2.67 -26.38 -4.06
C LEU A 139 1.63 -27.33 -4.70
N ALA A 140 0.76 -26.84 -5.58
CA ALA A 140 -0.20 -27.71 -6.27
C ALA A 140 0.49 -28.79 -7.14
N ILE A 141 1.66 -28.50 -7.73
CA ILE A 141 2.45 -29.52 -8.46
C ILE A 141 2.94 -30.59 -7.48
N ALA A 142 3.49 -30.18 -6.33
CA ALA A 142 3.94 -31.11 -5.30
C ALA A 142 2.78 -31.94 -4.74
N SER A 143 1.63 -31.33 -4.48
CA SER A 143 0.42 -32.00 -4.01
C SER A 143 -0.10 -33.03 -5.04
N LYS A 144 -0.06 -32.70 -6.33
CA LYS A 144 -0.45 -33.63 -7.42
C LYS A 144 0.47 -34.85 -7.53
N LEU A 145 1.71 -34.77 -7.06
CA LEU A 145 2.62 -35.92 -6.91
C LEU A 145 2.32 -36.77 -5.66
N GLY A 146 1.42 -36.32 -4.78
CA GLY A 146 1.14 -36.95 -3.49
C GLY A 146 2.05 -36.45 -2.35
N ALA A 147 2.84 -35.39 -2.56
CA ALA A 147 3.63 -34.80 -1.49
C ALA A 147 2.74 -34.09 -0.46
N LYS A 148 3.09 -34.21 0.82
CA LYS A 148 2.46 -33.40 1.88
C LYS A 148 2.96 -31.97 1.78
N THR A 149 2.03 -31.03 1.59
CA THR A 149 2.33 -29.60 1.38
C THR A 149 2.02 -28.78 2.63
N ASP A 150 2.70 -29.11 3.73
CA ASP A 150 2.52 -28.45 5.01
C ASP A 150 3.41 -27.19 5.07
N GLY A 151 2.80 -26.02 4.92
CA GLY A 151 3.43 -24.71 5.15
C GLY A 151 3.89 -23.96 3.88
N ARG A 152 3.76 -22.64 3.92
CA ARG A 152 4.05 -21.70 2.82
C ARG A 152 5.38 -20.94 2.98
N ASN A 153 6.12 -21.21 4.06
CA ASN A 153 7.32 -20.44 4.40
C ASN A 153 8.41 -20.61 3.34
N LEU A 154 8.90 -19.48 2.84
CA LEU A 154 10.08 -19.41 1.99
C LEU A 154 11.33 -19.59 2.84
N GLU A 155 12.34 -20.26 2.30
CA GLU A 155 13.58 -20.57 3.03
C GLU A 155 14.77 -20.45 2.07
N LEU A 156 15.83 -19.78 2.51
CA LEU A 156 17.11 -19.75 1.84
C LEU A 156 18.22 -19.94 2.87
N LEU A 157 19.24 -20.70 2.49
CA LEU A 157 20.45 -20.84 3.29
C LEU A 157 21.48 -19.78 2.88
N VAL A 158 22.24 -19.33 3.86
CA VAL A 158 23.38 -18.42 3.69
C VAL A 158 24.65 -19.22 3.91
N ASP A 159 25.58 -19.19 2.94
CA ASP A 159 26.89 -19.82 3.10
C ASP A 159 27.73 -18.98 4.09
N PRO A 160 28.26 -19.58 5.18
CA PRO A 160 29.18 -18.90 6.09
C PRO A 160 30.41 -18.30 5.38
N LYS A 161 30.90 -18.92 4.30
CA LYS A 161 32.02 -18.38 3.51
C LYS A 161 31.66 -17.07 2.83
N CYS A 162 30.45 -16.96 2.29
CA CYS A 162 29.94 -15.72 1.71
C CYS A 162 29.75 -14.64 2.78
N SER A 163 29.41 -15.02 4.01
CA SER A 163 29.32 -14.08 5.13
C SER A 163 30.69 -13.48 5.47
N GLY A 164 31.73 -14.32 5.58
CA GLY A 164 33.10 -13.84 5.81
C GLY A 164 33.62 -12.95 4.68
N ALA A 165 33.43 -13.35 3.42
CA ALA A 165 33.84 -12.56 2.25
C ALA A 165 33.11 -11.21 2.17
N LEU A 166 31.83 -11.17 2.55
CA LEU A 166 31.07 -9.93 2.61
C LEU A 166 31.66 -8.96 3.64
N MET A 167 32.03 -9.41 4.84
CA MET A 167 32.60 -8.52 5.87
C MET A 167 33.93 -7.90 5.40
N THR A 168 34.73 -8.63 4.62
CA THR A 168 35.95 -8.07 4.01
C THR A 168 35.65 -7.01 2.95
N LYS A 169 34.59 -7.20 2.16
CA LYS A 169 34.21 -6.27 1.08
C LYS A 169 33.36 -5.08 1.56
N MET A 170 32.71 -5.22 2.70
CA MET A 170 31.76 -4.26 3.27
C MET A 170 31.89 -4.20 4.80
N PRO A 171 33.04 -3.78 5.35
CA PRO A 171 33.24 -3.65 6.79
C PRO A 171 32.22 -2.68 7.43
N GLU A 172 31.74 -1.69 6.67
CA GLU A 172 30.77 -0.70 7.13
C GLU A 172 29.41 -1.30 7.54
N VAL A 173 29.10 -2.50 7.03
CA VAL A 173 27.89 -3.24 7.41
C VAL A 173 28.04 -3.91 8.77
N ASP A 174 29.25 -4.35 9.12
CA ASP A 174 29.53 -5.00 10.40
C ASP A 174 29.78 -3.97 11.51
N GLU A 175 30.40 -2.85 11.16
CA GLU A 175 30.69 -1.72 12.05
C GLU A 175 29.49 -0.76 12.25
N ALA A 176 28.31 -1.11 11.73
CA ALA A 176 27.13 -0.26 11.77
C ALA A 176 26.69 0.05 13.21
N GLY A 177 26.70 1.33 13.59
CA GLY A 177 26.22 1.81 14.90
C GLY A 177 24.69 1.87 15.06
N GLY A 178 23.95 1.58 13.98
CA GLY A 178 22.49 1.54 13.94
C GLY A 178 22.00 0.43 13.01
N PRO A 179 20.69 0.40 12.67
CA PRO A 179 20.13 -0.67 11.84
C PRO A 179 20.72 -0.63 10.43
N VAL A 180 21.11 -1.80 9.91
CA VAL A 180 21.45 -1.96 8.49
C VAL A 180 20.16 -1.99 7.67
N VAL A 181 20.00 -1.04 6.75
CA VAL A 181 18.86 -0.97 5.84
C VAL A 181 19.32 -1.20 4.40
N ILE A 182 18.65 -2.11 3.70
CA ILE A 182 18.90 -2.32 2.27
C ILE A 182 17.75 -1.72 1.47
N ILE A 183 18.07 -0.82 0.54
CA ILE A 183 17.12 -0.29 -0.44
C ILE A 183 17.38 -0.94 -1.79
N VAL A 184 16.32 -1.49 -2.39
CA VAL A 184 16.35 -2.15 -3.70
C VAL A 184 15.46 -1.36 -4.67
N PRO A 185 16.02 -0.37 -5.39
CA PRO A 185 15.25 0.57 -6.21
C PRO A 185 15.05 0.09 -7.66
N GLY A 186 15.71 -1.00 -8.05
CA GLY A 186 15.67 -1.58 -9.39
C GLY A 186 14.41 -2.39 -9.70
N GLY A 187 14.41 -3.10 -10.83
CA GLY A 187 13.33 -3.98 -11.23
C GLY A 187 13.48 -4.56 -12.64
N ALA A 188 13.89 -5.83 -12.73
CA ALA A 188 14.03 -6.58 -13.98
C ALA A 188 12.76 -6.69 -14.84
N PHE A 189 11.58 -6.45 -14.24
CA PHE A 189 10.31 -6.40 -14.99
C PHE A 189 10.22 -5.18 -15.90
N GLY A 190 10.93 -4.09 -15.57
CA GLY A 190 10.92 -2.85 -16.31
C GLY A 190 10.67 -1.61 -15.44
N PRO A 191 10.83 -0.41 -16.02
CA PRO A 191 10.80 0.87 -15.29
C PRO A 191 9.44 1.19 -14.66
N SER A 192 8.36 0.50 -15.06
CA SER A 192 7.03 0.65 -14.46
C SER A 192 6.97 0.28 -12.97
N LYS A 193 7.91 -0.51 -12.46
CA LYS A 193 7.96 -0.85 -11.03
C LYS A 193 8.84 0.10 -10.24
N CYS A 194 9.63 0.94 -10.89
CA CYS A 194 10.63 1.78 -10.22
C CYS A 194 9.96 2.97 -9.55
N TRP A 195 10.09 3.05 -8.23
CA TRP A 195 9.73 4.25 -7.48
C TRP A 195 10.76 5.37 -7.74
N PRO A 196 10.37 6.65 -7.75
CA PRO A 196 11.28 7.74 -8.10
C PRO A 196 12.54 7.80 -7.21
N SER A 197 13.70 7.99 -7.85
CA SER A 197 15.02 8.05 -7.20
C SER A 197 15.09 9.11 -6.08
N ASP A 198 14.48 10.28 -6.29
CA ASP A 198 14.42 11.37 -5.30
C ASP A 198 13.64 10.99 -4.03
N ARG A 199 12.68 10.07 -4.15
CA ARG A 199 11.91 9.60 -2.99
C ARG A 199 12.65 8.53 -2.21
N PHE A 200 13.42 7.68 -2.90
CA PHE A 200 14.35 6.76 -2.24
C PHE A 200 15.44 7.53 -1.48
N SER A 201 16.01 8.58 -2.05
CA SER A 201 17.02 9.39 -1.35
C SER A 201 16.44 10.07 -0.11
N GLN A 202 15.26 10.69 -0.20
CA GLN A 202 14.56 11.27 0.96
C GLN A 202 14.25 10.24 2.06
N THR A 203 13.89 9.02 1.66
CA THR A 203 13.63 7.93 2.62
C THR A 203 14.93 7.48 3.30
N ALA A 204 16.02 7.36 2.53
CA ALA A 204 17.34 7.01 3.05
C ALA A 204 17.86 8.07 4.04
N ASP A 205 17.78 9.34 3.68
CA ASP A 205 18.14 10.46 4.56
C ASP A 205 17.35 10.43 5.86
N TRP A 206 16.03 10.23 5.77
CA TRP A 206 15.17 10.15 6.96
C TRP A 206 15.58 8.99 7.88
N LEU A 207 15.93 7.82 7.34
CA LEU A 207 16.39 6.68 8.14
C LEU A 207 17.73 6.94 8.83
N ILE A 208 18.66 7.61 8.15
CA ILE A 208 19.95 7.98 8.72
C ILE A 208 19.74 9.00 9.85
N ASP A 209 18.98 10.06 9.58
CA ASP A 209 18.75 11.15 10.53
C ASP A 209 18.00 10.70 11.80
N ASN A 210 17.08 9.73 11.70
CA ASN A 210 16.22 9.32 12.82
C ASN A 210 16.70 8.04 13.53
N TYR A 211 17.43 7.15 12.85
CA TYR A 211 17.83 5.86 13.40
C TYR A 211 19.33 5.60 13.35
N ASN A 212 20.14 6.56 12.87
CA ASN A 212 21.58 6.34 12.62
C ASN A 212 21.82 5.09 11.75
N ALA A 213 20.95 4.88 10.76
CA ALA A 213 20.94 3.67 9.94
C ALA A 213 22.13 3.63 8.97
N THR A 214 22.71 2.45 8.76
CA THR A 214 23.62 2.20 7.63
C THR A 214 22.80 1.79 6.42
N VAL A 215 22.69 2.66 5.41
CA VAL A 215 21.84 2.43 4.23
C VAL A 215 22.65 1.95 3.03
N VAL A 216 22.30 0.77 2.51
CA VAL A 216 22.90 0.16 1.32
C VAL A 216 21.93 0.22 0.14
N ILE A 217 22.37 0.77 -0.99
CA ILE A 217 21.62 0.76 -2.25
C ILE A 217 22.03 -0.47 -3.07
N SER A 218 21.13 -1.44 -3.18
CA SER A 218 21.35 -2.72 -3.87
C SER A 218 20.65 -2.73 -5.23
N VAL A 219 21.43 -2.82 -6.30
CA VAL A 219 20.95 -2.88 -7.68
C VAL A 219 21.63 -4.01 -8.45
N SER A 220 21.03 -4.47 -9.55
CA SER A 220 21.71 -5.38 -10.47
C SER A 220 22.92 -4.69 -11.15
N PRO A 221 23.89 -5.46 -11.68
CA PRO A 221 25.04 -4.89 -12.37
C PRO A 221 24.69 -4.29 -13.75
N GLU A 222 23.43 -4.32 -14.17
CA GLU A 222 22.97 -3.77 -15.44
C GLU A 222 23.10 -2.23 -15.47
N PRO A 223 23.60 -1.63 -16.57
CA PRO A 223 23.85 -0.18 -16.64
C PRO A 223 22.65 0.69 -16.27
N ALA A 224 21.43 0.27 -16.62
CA ALA A 224 20.21 1.00 -16.31
C ALA A 224 19.94 1.08 -14.80
N GLU A 225 20.19 0.01 -14.04
CA GLU A 225 19.97 0.02 -12.59
C GLU A 225 21.15 0.66 -11.83
N LYS A 226 22.38 0.55 -12.36
CA LYS A 226 23.52 1.30 -11.82
C LYS A 226 23.24 2.81 -11.80
N LYS A 227 22.67 3.33 -12.88
CA LYS A 227 22.27 4.74 -12.98
C LYS A 227 21.23 5.14 -11.91
N ILE A 228 20.26 4.26 -11.62
CA ILE A 228 19.27 4.51 -10.54
C ILE A 228 19.99 4.66 -9.20
N ALA A 229 20.95 3.78 -8.88
CA ALA A 229 21.71 3.88 -7.65
C ALA A 229 22.53 5.18 -7.58
N GLU A 230 23.18 5.56 -8.67
CA GLU A 230 23.93 6.81 -8.78
C GLU A 230 23.04 8.04 -8.55
N GLU A 231 21.84 8.08 -9.15
CA GLU A 231 20.87 9.16 -8.96
C GLU A 231 20.41 9.28 -7.51
N ILE A 232 20.16 8.14 -6.84
CA ILE A 232 19.76 8.12 -5.42
C ILE A 232 20.90 8.63 -4.54
N CYS A 233 22.13 8.13 -4.75
CA CYS A 233 23.30 8.57 -4.00
C CYS A 233 23.60 10.05 -4.21
N ALA A 234 23.46 10.58 -5.43
CA ALA A 234 23.70 11.99 -5.74
C ALA A 234 22.62 12.93 -5.16
N ALA A 235 21.38 12.46 -5.01
CA ALA A 235 20.28 13.24 -4.45
C ALA A 235 20.18 13.15 -2.92
N SER A 236 20.91 12.23 -2.29
CA SER A 236 20.96 12.03 -0.83
C SER A 236 21.82 13.09 -0.16
N LYS A 237 21.42 13.56 1.02
CA LYS A 237 22.23 14.47 1.84
C LYS A 237 23.28 13.73 2.64
N ASN A 238 22.97 12.50 3.03
CA ASN A 238 23.86 11.61 3.77
C ASN A 238 24.56 10.62 2.83
N THR A 239 25.73 10.12 3.27
CA THR A 239 26.50 9.11 2.53
C THR A 239 25.78 7.77 2.52
N LEU A 240 25.50 7.25 1.32
CA LEU A 240 24.89 5.92 1.13
C LEU A 240 25.93 4.92 0.60
N LEU A 241 25.82 3.66 1.00
CA LEU A 241 26.67 2.60 0.48
C LEU A 241 26.12 2.10 -0.86
N ASN A 242 26.73 2.52 -1.96
CA ASN A 242 26.33 2.08 -3.30
C ASN A 242 26.93 0.72 -3.65
N LEU A 243 26.08 -0.31 -3.79
CA LEU A 243 26.52 -1.66 -4.15
C LEU A 243 26.92 -1.77 -5.63
N SER A 244 26.48 -0.86 -6.50
CA SER A 244 26.71 -0.95 -7.95
C SER A 244 28.19 -0.89 -8.34
N GLY A 245 29.01 -0.26 -7.49
CA GLY A 245 30.47 -0.16 -7.61
C GLY A 245 31.24 -1.28 -6.89
N ARG A 246 30.55 -2.22 -6.24
CA ARG A 246 31.18 -3.32 -5.50
C ARG A 246 30.97 -4.66 -6.21
N ASN A 247 31.99 -5.52 -6.19
CA ASN A 247 31.89 -6.87 -6.75
C ASN A 247 31.31 -7.83 -5.69
N VAL A 248 29.98 -7.82 -5.57
CA VAL A 248 29.22 -8.67 -4.64
C VAL A 248 28.48 -9.74 -5.43
N SER A 249 28.84 -11.01 -5.20
CA SER A 249 28.17 -12.18 -5.76
C SER A 249 26.77 -12.37 -5.16
N LEU A 250 25.91 -13.18 -5.78
CA LEU A 250 24.57 -13.42 -5.26
C LEU A 250 24.57 -14.17 -3.91
N GLY A 251 25.58 -15.01 -3.66
CA GLY A 251 25.80 -15.64 -2.35
C GLY A 251 26.14 -14.62 -1.26
N GLU A 252 27.02 -13.66 -1.57
CA GLU A 252 27.35 -12.53 -0.67
C GLU A 252 26.16 -11.57 -0.51
N LEU A 253 25.33 -11.39 -1.54
CA LEU A 253 24.08 -10.63 -1.44
C LEU A 253 23.11 -11.26 -0.44
N LYS A 254 22.98 -12.59 -0.41
CA LYS A 254 22.18 -13.27 0.62
C LYS A 254 22.74 -13.05 2.02
N ALA A 255 24.06 -13.06 2.18
CA ALA A 255 24.71 -12.73 3.46
C ALA A 255 24.46 -11.27 3.85
N LEU A 256 24.39 -10.35 2.89
CA LEU A 256 24.06 -8.95 3.15
C LEU A 256 22.61 -8.82 3.61
N PHE A 257 21.68 -9.48 2.91
CA PHE A 257 20.27 -9.49 3.29
C PHE A 257 20.06 -10.11 4.67
N SER A 258 20.80 -11.15 5.07
CA SER A 258 20.64 -11.75 6.40
C SER A 258 21.04 -10.80 7.55
N LYS A 259 21.94 -9.84 7.29
CA LYS A 259 22.33 -8.78 8.23
C LYS A 259 21.34 -7.60 8.26
N ALA A 260 20.44 -7.48 7.28
CA ALA A 260 19.51 -6.37 7.21
C ALA A 260 18.52 -6.37 8.39
N SER A 261 18.39 -5.23 9.05
CA SER A 261 17.32 -4.95 10.00
C SER A 261 16.01 -4.58 9.29
N LEU A 262 16.11 -3.97 8.10
CA LEU A 262 14.99 -3.60 7.25
C LEU A 262 15.40 -3.66 5.77
N VAL A 263 14.50 -4.11 4.91
CA VAL A 263 14.64 -4.02 3.46
C VAL A 263 13.49 -3.17 2.91
N ILE A 264 13.79 -2.22 2.03
CA ILE A 264 12.80 -1.41 1.30
C ILE A 264 12.98 -1.69 -0.19
N THR A 265 11.96 -2.20 -0.86
CA THR A 265 12.10 -2.72 -2.23
C THR A 265 10.87 -2.44 -3.08
N ASN A 266 11.06 -2.30 -4.38
CA ASN A 266 9.96 -2.50 -5.34
C ASN A 266 9.55 -4.00 -5.38
N ASP A 267 8.39 -4.32 -5.96
CA ASP A 267 7.95 -5.71 -6.23
C ASP A 267 8.88 -6.45 -7.21
N THR A 268 9.98 -7.00 -6.70
CA THR A 268 11.08 -7.59 -7.48
C THR A 268 11.68 -8.80 -6.78
N GLY A 269 12.54 -9.56 -7.47
CA GLY A 269 13.14 -10.80 -6.93
C GLY A 269 13.76 -10.68 -5.53
N PRO A 270 14.54 -9.62 -5.20
CA PRO A 270 15.13 -9.45 -3.87
C PRO A 270 14.12 -9.35 -2.72
N ARG A 271 12.87 -8.93 -2.99
CA ARG A 271 11.77 -9.01 -2.02
C ARG A 271 11.62 -10.42 -1.45
N HIS A 272 11.65 -11.44 -2.31
CA HIS A 272 11.49 -12.83 -1.89
C HIS A 272 12.70 -13.36 -1.14
N ILE A 273 13.91 -12.87 -1.45
CA ILE A 273 15.13 -13.18 -0.68
C ILE A 273 14.99 -12.65 0.76
N ALA A 274 14.53 -11.42 0.93
CA ALA A 274 14.30 -10.84 2.25
C ALA A 274 13.28 -11.64 3.07
N ILE A 275 12.17 -12.06 2.44
CA ILE A 275 11.15 -12.92 3.08
C ILE A 275 11.74 -14.27 3.48
N ALA A 276 12.46 -14.93 2.57
CA ALA A 276 13.04 -16.25 2.81
C ALA A 276 14.13 -16.25 3.90
N LEU A 277 14.77 -15.10 4.10
CA LEU A 277 15.73 -14.87 5.19
C LEU A 277 15.06 -14.28 6.43
N GLN A 278 13.73 -14.15 6.46
CA GLN A 278 12.94 -13.64 7.58
C GLN A 278 13.35 -12.22 8.04
N ARG A 279 13.58 -11.31 7.08
CA ARG A 279 13.87 -9.89 7.35
C ARG A 279 12.60 -9.06 7.44
N LYS A 280 12.66 -7.89 8.07
CA LYS A 280 11.57 -6.90 8.00
C LYS A 280 11.59 -6.21 6.64
N LEU A 281 10.42 -5.93 6.09
CA LEU A 281 10.29 -5.57 4.68
C LEU A 281 9.22 -4.50 4.44
N VAL A 282 9.55 -3.45 3.68
CA VAL A 282 8.58 -2.55 3.06
C VAL A 282 8.61 -2.78 1.55
N THR A 283 7.50 -3.23 0.99
CA THR A 283 7.40 -3.53 -0.46
C THR A 283 6.52 -2.53 -1.16
N LEU A 284 7.03 -1.91 -2.23
CA LEU A 284 6.34 -0.91 -3.04
C LEU A 284 5.70 -1.56 -4.27
N PHE A 285 4.38 -1.44 -4.40
CA PHE A 285 3.61 -1.98 -5.52
C PHE A 285 2.94 -0.88 -6.34
N GLY A 286 3.16 -0.90 -7.66
CA GLY A 286 2.48 -0.02 -8.59
C GLY A 286 1.66 -0.78 -9.64
N PRO A 287 2.28 -1.22 -10.75
CA PRO A 287 1.56 -1.76 -11.91
C PRO A 287 1.06 -3.19 -11.70
N ASN A 288 1.66 -3.95 -10.78
CA ASN A 288 1.35 -5.35 -10.55
C ASN A 288 0.38 -5.54 -9.39
N ASP A 289 -0.49 -6.54 -9.52
CA ASP A 289 -1.36 -6.99 -8.44
C ASP A 289 -0.54 -7.76 -7.40
N PRO A 290 -0.50 -7.34 -6.12
CA PRO A 290 0.20 -8.06 -5.05
C PRO A 290 -0.26 -9.52 -4.88
N ALA A 291 -1.49 -9.87 -5.29
CA ALA A 291 -2.05 -11.21 -5.11
C ALA A 291 -1.24 -12.31 -5.82
N TRP A 292 -0.54 -11.99 -6.92
CA TRP A 292 0.34 -12.94 -7.62
C TRP A 292 1.47 -13.46 -6.74
N THR A 293 1.98 -12.60 -5.87
CA THR A 293 3.16 -12.85 -5.04
C THR A 293 2.81 -12.71 -3.56
N GLU A 294 1.57 -13.08 -3.20
CA GLU A 294 1.08 -13.09 -1.83
C GLU A 294 1.76 -14.20 -1.02
N THR A 295 2.36 -13.82 0.11
CA THR A 295 3.15 -14.71 0.96
C THR A 295 2.59 -14.87 2.37
N ASN A 296 1.69 -13.98 2.80
CA ASN A 296 1.22 -13.85 4.20
C ASN A 296 2.35 -13.63 5.23
N TYR A 297 3.52 -13.15 4.78
CA TYR A 297 4.66 -12.97 5.67
C TYR A 297 4.43 -11.79 6.64
N GLU A 298 4.52 -12.06 7.95
CA GLU A 298 4.07 -11.13 9.01
C GLU A 298 4.91 -9.85 9.13
N ASN A 299 6.19 -9.91 8.76
CA ASN A 299 7.11 -8.75 8.85
C ASN A 299 7.22 -7.99 7.52
N GLU A 300 6.22 -8.10 6.64
CA GLU A 300 6.10 -7.29 5.43
C GLU A 300 4.96 -6.26 5.57
N ILE A 301 5.29 -5.00 5.29
CA ILE A 301 4.31 -3.96 5.00
C ILE A 301 4.32 -3.68 3.50
N GLN A 302 3.20 -3.93 2.84
CA GLN A 302 3.03 -3.61 1.43
C GLN A 302 2.43 -2.21 1.28
N VAL A 303 3.10 -1.34 0.52
CA VAL A 303 2.64 0.01 0.20
C VAL A 303 2.22 0.03 -1.27
N VAL A 304 0.92 0.16 -1.52
CA VAL A 304 0.34 -0.03 -2.86
C VAL A 304 -0.13 1.31 -3.42
N GLY A 305 0.45 1.72 -4.54
CA GLY A 305 0.09 2.87 -5.35
C GLY A 305 -1.23 2.66 -6.12
N ASN A 306 -2.33 2.57 -5.38
CA ASN A 306 -3.64 2.23 -5.94
C ASN A 306 -4.27 3.43 -6.68
N VAL A 307 -4.28 3.36 -8.02
CA VAL A 307 -4.85 4.36 -8.93
C VAL A 307 -5.69 3.67 -9.99
N ASN A 308 -6.59 4.39 -10.66
CA ASN A 308 -7.52 3.80 -11.64
C ASN A 308 -6.86 3.01 -12.78
N CYS A 309 -5.61 3.30 -13.13
CA CYS A 309 -4.89 2.59 -14.19
C CYS A 309 -4.09 1.37 -13.69
N ALA A 310 -4.11 1.06 -12.39
CA ALA A 310 -3.41 -0.08 -11.79
C ALA A 310 -4.42 -1.06 -11.14
N PRO A 311 -4.14 -2.38 -11.16
CA PRO A 311 -2.98 -3.03 -11.76
C PRO A 311 -3.12 -3.12 -13.30
N CYS A 312 -2.06 -2.79 -14.04
CA CYS A 312 -2.00 -2.93 -15.49
C CYS A 312 -1.08 -4.07 -15.96
N ALA A 313 -0.16 -4.53 -15.10
CA ALA A 313 0.85 -5.55 -15.40
C ALA A 313 1.71 -5.24 -16.66
N GLU A 314 1.92 -3.96 -16.96
CA GLU A 314 2.72 -3.52 -18.12
C GLU A 314 4.16 -3.20 -17.69
N PRO A 315 5.21 -3.70 -18.39
CA PRO A 315 6.61 -3.47 -18.04
C PRO A 315 7.04 -2.01 -18.18
N THR A 316 6.41 -1.27 -19.10
CA THR A 316 6.64 0.16 -19.32
C THR A 316 5.34 0.93 -19.15
N CYS A 317 5.38 1.97 -18.31
CA CYS A 317 4.22 2.83 -18.07
C CYS A 317 3.94 3.72 -19.29
N LYS A 318 2.71 3.67 -19.81
CA LYS A 318 2.25 4.53 -20.92
C LYS A 318 1.71 5.90 -20.47
N GLN A 319 1.61 6.13 -19.15
CA GLN A 319 1.08 7.37 -18.58
C GLN A 319 2.21 8.37 -18.33
N THR A 320 1.98 9.65 -18.64
CA THR A 320 2.99 10.71 -18.50
C THR A 320 3.49 10.94 -17.08
N LYS A 321 2.68 10.62 -16.06
CA LYS A 321 2.99 10.89 -14.64
C LYS A 321 3.25 9.66 -13.79
N HIS A 322 3.26 8.45 -14.36
CA HIS A 322 3.45 7.21 -13.59
C HIS A 322 2.66 7.18 -12.26
N ALA A 323 1.34 7.43 -12.36
CA ALA A 323 0.52 7.82 -11.21
C ALA A 323 0.52 6.82 -10.05
N CYS A 324 0.64 5.52 -10.31
CA CYS A 324 0.71 4.48 -9.28
C CYS A 324 1.95 4.66 -8.39
N MET A 325 3.16 4.69 -8.97
CA MET A 325 4.39 4.87 -8.20
C MET A 325 4.46 6.28 -7.58
N GLN A 326 3.92 7.31 -8.24
CA GLN A 326 3.84 8.66 -7.66
C GLN A 326 2.85 8.78 -6.49
N ALA A 327 1.85 7.89 -6.38
CA ALA A 327 0.90 7.90 -5.26
C ALA A 327 1.54 7.39 -3.95
N ILE A 328 2.61 6.59 -4.04
CA ILE A 328 3.37 6.10 -2.88
C ILE A 328 4.26 7.23 -2.36
N THR A 329 3.89 7.92 -1.29
CA THR A 329 4.66 9.07 -0.78
C THR A 329 5.82 8.64 0.13
N VAL A 330 6.80 9.53 0.32
CA VAL A 330 7.94 9.28 1.24
C VAL A 330 7.42 9.01 2.65
N GLU A 331 6.42 9.78 3.10
CA GLU A 331 5.84 9.63 4.45
C GLU A 331 5.20 8.26 4.67
N MET A 332 4.55 7.69 3.65
CA MET A 332 3.98 6.34 3.72
C MET A 332 5.09 5.29 3.95
N VAL A 333 6.21 5.42 3.23
CA VAL A 333 7.35 4.50 3.31
C VAL A 333 8.08 4.68 4.64
N CYS A 334 8.36 5.91 5.06
CA CYS A 334 8.98 6.20 6.36
C CYS A 334 8.12 5.71 7.53
N SER A 335 6.80 5.93 7.49
CA SER A 335 5.89 5.43 8.53
C SER A 335 5.86 3.89 8.59
N ALA A 336 5.92 3.21 7.45
CA ALA A 336 6.01 1.75 7.40
C ALA A 336 7.36 1.25 7.96
N ALA A 337 8.45 1.91 7.58
CA ALA A 337 9.79 1.62 8.09
C ALA A 337 9.87 1.82 9.61
N GLN A 338 9.34 2.92 10.13
CA GLN A 338 9.21 3.21 11.55
C GLN A 338 8.50 2.08 12.30
N GLN A 339 7.31 1.70 11.82
CA GLN A 339 6.50 0.66 12.44
C GLN A 339 7.25 -0.66 12.57
N LEU A 340 7.98 -1.05 11.51
CA LEU A 340 8.77 -2.27 11.51
C LEU A 340 10.00 -2.16 12.41
N LEU A 341 10.75 -1.06 12.37
CA LEU A 341 11.95 -0.87 13.18
C LEU A 341 11.62 -0.82 14.68
N GLU A 342 10.52 -0.19 15.06
CA GLU A 342 10.08 -0.05 16.47
C GLU A 342 9.32 -1.27 17.01
N ASN A 343 9.21 -2.36 16.24
CA ASN A 343 8.52 -3.60 16.63
C ASN A 343 7.04 -3.41 17.01
N ASN A 344 6.37 -2.41 16.46
CA ASN A 344 4.93 -2.23 16.63
C ASN A 344 4.20 -3.30 15.79
N ARG A 345 3.97 -4.47 16.40
CA ARG A 345 3.39 -5.67 15.76
C ARG A 345 1.99 -5.37 15.23
N GLY A 346 1.82 -5.53 13.92
CA GLY A 346 0.54 -5.54 13.24
C GLY A 346 0.76 -5.61 11.73
N GLN A 347 0.34 -6.71 11.10
CA GLN A 347 0.21 -6.77 9.64
C GLN A 347 -0.60 -5.55 9.19
N THR A 348 0.03 -4.65 8.45
CA THR A 348 -0.63 -3.48 7.89
C THR A 348 -0.27 -3.45 6.43
N VAL A 349 -1.17 -3.91 5.57
CA VAL A 349 -1.10 -3.49 4.17
C VAL A 349 -1.53 -2.03 4.16
N VAL A 350 -0.57 -1.13 3.97
CA VAL A 350 -0.87 0.29 3.77
C VAL A 350 -1.31 0.45 2.33
N TYR A 351 -2.54 0.04 2.06
CA TYR A 351 -3.16 0.34 0.79
C TYR A 351 -3.36 1.85 0.69
N ALA A 352 -2.96 2.45 -0.43
CA ALA A 352 -3.51 3.75 -0.81
C ALA A 352 -5.03 3.67 -1.12
N ARG A 353 -5.67 2.48 -1.08
CA ARG A 353 -7.14 2.30 -1.10
C ARG A 353 -7.63 0.91 -0.67
N GLN A 354 -8.73 0.86 0.09
CA GLN A 354 -9.38 -0.32 0.69
C GLN A 354 -9.80 -1.42 -0.29
N LYS A 355 -9.69 -2.69 0.13
CA LYS A 355 -10.13 -3.88 -0.61
C LYS A 355 -11.60 -4.20 -0.28
N PHE A 356 -12.52 -3.71 -1.09
CA PHE A 356 -13.95 -4.04 -0.94
C PHE A 356 -14.29 -5.37 -1.63
N ILE A 357 -14.87 -6.31 -0.88
CA ILE A 357 -15.59 -7.47 -1.41
C ILE A 357 -17.04 -7.09 -1.73
N LYS A 358 -17.51 -7.49 -2.92
CA LYS A 358 -18.91 -7.34 -3.33
C LYS A 358 -19.70 -8.50 -2.74
N THR A 359 -20.57 -8.23 -1.75
CA THR A 359 -21.40 -9.28 -1.14
C THR A 359 -22.74 -9.48 -1.86
N SER A 360 -23.21 -8.45 -2.58
CA SER A 360 -24.35 -8.49 -3.52
C SER A 360 -24.20 -7.37 -4.56
N ASP A 361 -25.08 -7.29 -5.56
CA ASP A 361 -25.00 -6.34 -6.67
C ASP A 361 -24.88 -4.86 -6.28
N SER A 362 -25.16 -4.52 -5.03
CA SER A 362 -25.16 -3.15 -4.55
C SER A 362 -24.69 -2.97 -3.10
N PHE A 363 -23.96 -3.95 -2.57
CA PHE A 363 -23.39 -3.92 -1.22
C PHE A 363 -21.90 -4.27 -1.27
N PHE A 364 -21.09 -3.40 -0.67
CA PHE A 364 -19.63 -3.52 -0.63
C PHE A 364 -19.15 -3.48 0.81
N LEU A 365 -18.22 -4.37 1.15
CA LEU A 365 -17.67 -4.54 2.48
C LEU A 365 -16.15 -4.66 2.41
N ASP A 366 -15.42 -3.96 3.27
CA ASP A 366 -13.99 -4.17 3.47
C ASP A 366 -13.75 -5.59 3.97
N SER A 367 -12.87 -6.35 3.31
CA SER A 367 -12.66 -7.78 3.59
C SER A 367 -12.32 -8.06 5.05
N ASP A 368 -11.62 -7.13 5.72
CA ASP A 368 -11.16 -7.30 7.11
C ASP A 368 -12.34 -7.37 8.09
N TYR A 369 -13.49 -6.81 7.69
CA TYR A 369 -14.69 -6.70 8.53
C TYR A 369 -15.73 -7.79 8.24
N LYS A 370 -15.42 -8.76 7.37
CA LYS A 370 -16.34 -9.84 6.98
C LYS A 370 -16.87 -10.62 8.18
N THR A 371 -16.00 -10.98 9.13
CA THR A 371 -16.37 -11.75 10.32
C THR A 371 -17.31 -10.95 11.23
N SER A 372 -16.91 -9.74 11.64
CA SER A 372 -17.74 -8.86 12.50
C SER A 372 -19.09 -8.52 11.88
N PHE A 373 -19.15 -8.29 10.56
CA PHE A 373 -20.41 -8.02 9.88
C PHE A 373 -21.29 -9.26 9.78
N GLY A 374 -20.70 -10.46 9.69
CA GLY A 374 -21.41 -11.72 9.81
C GLY A 374 -22.06 -11.89 11.18
N GLU A 375 -21.30 -11.65 12.24
CA GLU A 375 -21.76 -11.73 13.65
C GLU A 375 -22.88 -10.72 13.96
N LEU A 376 -22.76 -9.48 13.46
CA LEU A 376 -23.80 -8.45 13.61
C LEU A 376 -24.98 -8.63 12.64
N GLY A 377 -24.93 -9.62 11.75
CA GLY A 377 -25.95 -9.86 10.72
C GLY A 377 -26.06 -8.74 9.66
N LEU A 378 -25.04 -7.89 9.53
CA LEU A 378 -24.98 -6.74 8.61
C LEU A 378 -24.55 -7.15 7.20
N THR A 379 -25.17 -8.19 6.63
CA THR A 379 -24.72 -8.82 5.37
C THR A 379 -25.46 -8.32 4.13
N SER A 380 -26.50 -7.49 4.29
CA SER A 380 -27.31 -6.94 3.20
C SER A 380 -27.80 -5.52 3.50
N ILE A 381 -28.27 -4.81 2.46
CA ILE A 381 -28.83 -3.45 2.62
C ILE A 381 -30.04 -3.48 3.58
N ASP A 382 -30.94 -4.47 3.45
CA ASP A 382 -32.10 -4.59 4.34
C ASP A 382 -31.69 -4.69 5.81
N LYS A 383 -30.72 -5.56 6.10
CA LYS A 383 -30.20 -5.74 7.46
C LYS A 383 -29.52 -4.48 7.98
N VAL A 384 -28.75 -3.79 7.14
CA VAL A 384 -28.15 -2.50 7.51
C VAL A 384 -29.21 -1.47 7.84
N PHE A 385 -30.35 -1.42 7.15
CA PHE A 385 -31.42 -0.47 7.43
C PHE A 385 -32.29 -0.85 8.63
N SER A 386 -32.46 -2.14 8.92
CA SER A 386 -33.17 -2.62 10.11
C SER A 386 -32.31 -2.62 11.39
N PHE A 387 -31.00 -2.36 11.28
CA PHE A 387 -30.09 -2.42 12.42
C PHE A 387 -30.32 -1.26 13.41
N ASN A 388 -30.78 -1.56 14.62
CA ASN A 388 -31.09 -0.56 15.64
C ASN A 388 -30.34 -0.78 16.97
N ALA A 389 -29.50 -1.81 17.06
CA ALA A 389 -28.66 -2.12 18.22
C ALA A 389 -27.42 -1.20 18.28
N ALA A 390 -27.62 0.12 18.13
CA ALA A 390 -26.56 1.11 18.02
C ALA A 390 -26.96 2.43 18.68
N LYS A 391 -25.97 3.20 19.15
CA LYS A 391 -26.19 4.52 19.72
C LYS A 391 -26.60 5.51 18.64
N ASN A 392 -27.79 6.09 18.75
CA ASN A 392 -28.28 7.10 17.81
C ASN A 392 -27.61 8.46 18.05
N LEU A 393 -27.01 9.01 17.00
CA LEU A 393 -26.37 10.33 17.02
C LEU A 393 -27.36 11.39 16.52
N VAL A 394 -28.41 11.62 17.31
CA VAL A 394 -29.46 12.60 17.00
C VAL A 394 -28.87 14.02 16.98
N LYS A 395 -29.20 14.79 15.95
CA LYS A 395 -28.89 16.23 15.86
C LYS A 395 -30.19 16.98 15.57
N LYS A 396 -30.49 18.05 16.34
CA LYS A 396 -31.76 18.82 16.23
C LYS A 396 -32.11 19.27 14.80
N ASN A 397 -31.11 19.44 13.92
CA ASN A 397 -31.27 19.91 12.54
C ASN A 397 -30.91 18.85 11.47
N LEU A 398 -30.97 17.55 11.79
CA LEU A 398 -30.74 16.50 10.81
C LEU A 398 -31.98 16.33 9.93
N ALA A 399 -31.80 16.28 8.61
CA ALA A 399 -32.91 16.08 7.70
C ALA A 399 -33.53 14.69 7.90
N GLY A 400 -34.86 14.58 7.86
CA GLY A 400 -35.58 13.34 8.17
C GLY A 400 -35.23 12.13 7.28
N TYR A 401 -34.67 12.37 6.09
CA TYR A 401 -34.18 11.31 5.20
C TYR A 401 -32.76 10.79 5.56
N ARG A 402 -32.11 11.32 6.60
CA ARG A 402 -30.74 10.97 7.01
C ARG A 402 -30.71 10.52 8.47
N SER A 403 -30.07 9.40 8.75
CA SER A 403 -29.78 8.94 10.13
C SER A 403 -28.30 8.66 10.34
N ARG A 404 -27.87 8.71 11.61
CA ARG A 404 -26.47 8.50 12.02
C ARG A 404 -26.44 7.61 13.27
N LEU A 405 -25.71 6.51 13.20
CA LEU A 405 -25.59 5.52 14.27
C LEU A 405 -24.11 5.27 14.56
N GLN A 406 -23.80 4.97 15.82
CA GLN A 406 -22.49 4.56 16.30
C GLN A 406 -22.61 3.18 16.96
N PHE A 407 -21.72 2.26 16.60
CA PHE A 407 -21.67 0.91 17.17
C PHE A 407 -20.22 0.41 17.18
N GLU A 408 -19.97 -0.68 17.92
CA GLU A 408 -18.64 -1.28 18.06
C GLU A 408 -18.62 -2.65 17.37
N VAL A 409 -17.43 -3.02 16.91
CA VAL A 409 -17.11 -4.34 16.34
C VAL A 409 -15.87 -4.87 17.04
N ASN A 410 -15.67 -6.19 17.03
CA ASN A 410 -14.60 -6.85 17.78
C ASN A 410 -13.49 -7.44 16.90
N SER A 411 -13.69 -7.54 15.59
CA SER A 411 -12.75 -8.19 14.66
C SER A 411 -12.74 -7.49 13.30
N PRO A 412 -11.91 -6.44 13.11
CA PRO A 412 -11.03 -5.81 14.11
C PRO A 412 -11.80 -4.99 15.15
N SER A 413 -11.25 -4.85 16.36
CA SER A 413 -11.88 -4.09 17.44
C SER A 413 -11.83 -2.58 17.18
N THR A 414 -12.98 -1.96 16.91
CA THR A 414 -13.06 -0.52 16.61
C THR A 414 -14.49 0.01 16.74
N THR A 415 -14.63 1.33 16.74
CA THR A 415 -15.93 2.00 16.69
C THR A 415 -16.26 2.36 15.24
N LEU A 416 -17.47 2.04 14.79
CA LEU A 416 -17.97 2.35 13.45
C LEU A 416 -19.10 3.39 13.49
N PHE A 417 -19.16 4.21 12.44
CA PHE A 417 -20.20 5.20 12.22
C PHE A 417 -20.97 4.87 10.95
N LEU A 418 -22.27 4.58 11.10
CA LEU A 418 -23.18 4.33 10.00
C LEU A 418 -24.00 5.58 9.69
N LYS A 419 -23.96 6.03 8.44
CA LYS A 419 -24.84 7.04 7.88
C LYS A 419 -25.80 6.38 6.90
N ARG A 420 -27.11 6.55 7.12
CA ARG A 420 -28.15 6.09 6.19
C ARG A 420 -28.81 7.27 5.50
N TYR A 421 -29.24 7.03 4.27
CA TYR A 421 -30.07 7.90 3.46
C TYR A 421 -31.29 7.10 3.01
N GLU A 422 -32.49 7.52 3.39
CA GLU A 422 -33.74 6.83 3.06
C GLU A 422 -34.69 7.78 2.34
N LYS A 423 -35.09 7.42 1.13
CA LYS A 423 -35.94 8.22 0.22
C LYS A 423 -35.51 9.69 0.17
N PRO A 424 -34.23 9.99 -0.18
CA PRO A 424 -33.77 11.36 -0.23
C PRO A 424 -34.64 12.17 -1.21
N PRO A 425 -34.99 13.43 -0.89
CA PRO A 425 -35.87 14.23 -1.76
C PRO A 425 -35.33 14.34 -3.19
N ILE A 426 -36.22 14.27 -4.18
CA ILE A 426 -35.87 14.30 -5.61
C ILE A 426 -34.97 15.50 -5.96
N LEU A 427 -35.28 16.68 -5.44
CA LEU A 427 -34.49 17.90 -5.66
C LEU A 427 -33.04 17.77 -5.17
N ILE A 428 -32.81 17.04 -4.06
CA ILE A 428 -31.46 16.77 -3.56
C ILE A 428 -30.70 15.85 -4.51
N GLN A 429 -31.37 14.81 -5.02
CA GLN A 429 -30.78 13.88 -5.97
C GLN A 429 -30.41 14.57 -7.29
N LEU A 430 -31.33 15.35 -7.87
CA LEU A 430 -31.09 16.10 -9.10
C LEU A 430 -29.92 17.09 -8.94
N LYS A 431 -29.88 17.81 -7.81
CA LYS A 431 -28.76 18.72 -7.49
C LYS A 431 -27.43 17.97 -7.38
N ASN A 432 -27.43 16.81 -6.75
CA ASN A 432 -26.25 15.96 -6.64
C ASN A 432 -25.77 15.48 -8.02
N TRP A 433 -26.68 15.08 -8.91
CA TRP A 433 -26.31 14.63 -10.26
C TRP A 433 -25.79 15.77 -11.12
N LEU A 434 -26.35 16.96 -10.99
CA LEU A 434 -25.83 18.15 -11.67
C LEU A 434 -24.40 18.48 -11.21
N HIS A 435 -24.12 18.34 -9.91
CA HIS A 435 -22.78 18.61 -9.36
C HIS A 435 -21.75 17.52 -9.68
N THR A 436 -22.18 16.27 -9.83
CA THR A 436 -21.29 15.12 -10.07
C THR A 436 -21.26 14.68 -11.53
N HIS A 437 -22.07 15.31 -12.38
CA HIS A 437 -22.31 14.95 -13.78
C HIS A 437 -22.66 13.47 -13.98
N SER A 438 -23.26 12.83 -12.97
CA SER A 438 -23.55 11.40 -12.98
C SER A 438 -24.69 11.07 -12.01
N ARG A 439 -25.51 10.07 -12.38
CA ARG A 439 -26.58 9.56 -11.52
C ARG A 439 -25.97 8.73 -10.39
N LYS A 440 -25.87 9.32 -9.20
CA LYS A 440 -25.25 8.71 -8.02
C LYS A 440 -26.10 8.90 -6.76
N SER A 441 -26.00 7.94 -5.85
CA SER A 441 -26.69 7.98 -4.55
C SER A 441 -25.95 8.88 -3.57
N CYS A 442 -26.65 9.36 -2.54
CA CYS A 442 -26.07 10.22 -1.51
C CYS A 442 -24.88 9.57 -0.81
N GLY A 443 -24.99 8.28 -0.46
CA GLY A 443 -23.90 7.52 0.15
C GLY A 443 -22.70 7.36 -0.78
N LEU A 444 -22.92 7.00 -2.05
CA LEU A 444 -21.83 6.80 -3.01
C LEU A 444 -21.04 8.09 -3.30
N ILE A 445 -21.71 9.24 -3.34
CA ILE A 445 -21.03 10.54 -3.51
C ILE A 445 -20.07 10.81 -2.35
N GLU A 446 -20.49 10.53 -1.12
CA GLU A 446 -19.64 10.69 0.06
C GLU A 446 -18.43 9.74 0.02
N VAL A 447 -18.63 8.48 -0.39
CA VAL A 447 -17.54 7.50 -0.59
C VAL A 447 -16.54 7.98 -1.66
N GLU A 448 -17.02 8.51 -2.78
CA GLU A 448 -16.14 9.03 -3.84
C GLU A 448 -15.33 10.23 -3.39
N HIS A 449 -15.91 11.13 -2.60
CA HIS A 449 -15.19 12.26 -2.04
C HIS A 449 -14.10 11.81 -1.06
N ILE A 450 -14.41 10.86 -0.16
CA ILE A 450 -13.45 10.26 0.76
C ILE A 450 -12.28 9.66 -0.02
N ASN A 451 -12.56 8.79 -0.99
CA ASN A 451 -11.53 8.11 -1.76
C ASN A 451 -10.67 9.08 -2.57
N ARG A 452 -11.27 10.05 -3.28
CA ARG A 452 -10.51 11.01 -4.09
C ARG A 452 -9.64 11.94 -3.26
N LEU A 453 -10.10 12.31 -2.07
CA LEU A 453 -9.32 13.15 -1.15
C LEU A 453 -8.19 12.35 -0.50
N ALA A 454 -8.44 11.09 -0.13
CA ALA A 454 -7.41 10.17 0.34
C ALA A 454 -6.31 9.94 -0.72
N GLU A 455 -6.70 9.68 -1.97
CA GLU A 455 -5.80 9.55 -3.13
C GLU A 455 -4.95 10.82 -3.36
N ALA A 456 -5.44 11.97 -2.93
CA ALA A 456 -4.74 13.24 -3.00
C ALA A 456 -3.92 13.58 -1.73
N GLY A 457 -3.73 12.62 -0.82
CA GLY A 457 -2.94 12.78 0.41
C GLY A 457 -3.66 13.55 1.52
N ILE A 458 -5.00 13.66 1.45
CA ILE A 458 -5.81 14.22 2.55
C ILE A 458 -6.29 13.07 3.42
N ASN A 459 -5.90 13.06 4.69
CA ASN A 459 -6.38 12.03 5.61
C ASN A 459 -7.89 12.17 5.83
N THR A 460 -8.61 11.06 5.67
CA THR A 460 -10.06 10.97 5.77
C THR A 460 -10.45 9.69 6.53
N PRO A 461 -11.68 9.58 7.05
CA PRO A 461 -12.12 8.35 7.70
C PRO A 461 -12.08 7.14 6.76
N LYS A 462 -11.61 5.99 7.26
CA LYS A 462 -11.62 4.72 6.51
C LYS A 462 -13.09 4.31 6.25
N VAL A 463 -13.54 4.29 5.00
CA VAL A 463 -14.80 3.61 4.61
C VAL A 463 -14.68 2.10 4.85
N ILE A 464 -15.64 1.52 5.56
CA ILE A 464 -15.69 0.08 5.88
C ILE A 464 -16.71 -0.63 5.01
N SER A 465 -17.85 0.01 4.75
CA SER A 465 -18.89 -0.58 3.92
C SER A 465 -19.76 0.52 3.32
N TYR A 466 -20.30 0.26 2.14
CA TYR A 466 -21.30 1.13 1.54
C TYR A 466 -22.23 0.31 0.66
N GLY A 467 -23.42 0.84 0.43
CA GLY A 467 -24.39 0.22 -0.45
C GLY A 467 -25.48 1.17 -0.88
N GLN A 468 -26.18 0.81 -1.95
CA GLN A 468 -27.21 1.65 -2.54
C GLN A 468 -28.33 0.82 -3.16
N GLN A 469 -29.56 1.29 -3.08
CA GLN A 469 -30.69 0.69 -3.76
C GLN A 469 -31.46 1.76 -4.49
N TRP A 470 -31.83 1.44 -5.72
CA TRP A 470 -32.53 2.33 -6.63
C TRP A 470 -33.96 1.84 -6.86
N GLY A 471 -34.88 2.79 -7.03
CA GLY A 471 -36.12 2.54 -7.75
C GLY A 471 -35.88 2.63 -9.25
N LEU A 472 -36.94 2.86 -10.02
CA LEU A 472 -36.84 3.00 -11.48
C LEU A 472 -35.89 4.15 -11.87
N PHE A 473 -36.09 5.34 -11.28
CA PHE A 473 -35.30 6.54 -11.60
C PHE A 473 -34.58 7.17 -10.40
N PHE A 474 -35.11 7.05 -9.20
CA PHE A 474 -34.59 7.74 -8.01
C PHE A 474 -34.05 6.77 -6.95
N GLU A 475 -33.12 7.27 -6.15
CA GLU A 475 -32.53 6.56 -5.02
C GLU A 475 -33.63 6.19 -4.03
N LYS A 476 -33.74 4.90 -3.69
CA LYS A 476 -34.61 4.42 -2.61
C LYS A 476 -33.90 4.56 -1.28
N ARG A 477 -32.67 4.04 -1.20
CA ARG A 477 -31.86 4.12 0.02
C ARG A 477 -30.37 3.93 -0.28
N SER A 478 -29.49 4.53 0.52
CA SER A 478 -28.06 4.26 0.48
C SER A 478 -27.43 4.43 1.85
N PHE A 479 -26.26 3.83 2.06
CA PHE A 479 -25.54 3.96 3.30
C PHE A 479 -24.03 4.01 3.10
N ILE A 480 -23.35 4.54 4.10
CA ILE A 480 -21.90 4.48 4.26
C ILE A 480 -21.58 4.19 5.72
N ILE A 481 -20.65 3.27 5.95
CA ILE A 481 -20.07 2.95 7.26
C ILE A 481 -18.60 3.37 7.20
N THR A 482 -18.17 4.18 8.16
CA THR A 482 -16.78 4.61 8.31
C THR A 482 -16.24 4.24 9.67
N GLU A 483 -14.95 3.95 9.73
CA GLU A 483 -14.23 3.74 10.98
C GLU A 483 -14.04 5.05 11.75
N LYS A 484 -14.06 4.97 13.08
CA LYS A 484 -13.64 6.06 13.95
C LYS A 484 -12.14 6.31 13.74
N ILE A 485 -11.77 7.58 13.60
CA ILE A 485 -10.36 7.96 13.57
C ILE A 485 -9.78 7.73 14.96
N LEU A 486 -8.84 6.80 15.06
CA LEU A 486 -8.24 6.40 16.33
C LEU A 486 -7.46 7.58 16.94
N ARG A 487 -7.64 7.81 18.24
CA ARG A 487 -6.94 8.84 19.04
C ARG A 487 -6.91 10.24 18.41
N ALA A 488 -8.00 10.61 17.71
CA ALA A 488 -8.17 11.93 17.14
C ALA A 488 -9.43 12.61 17.64
N GLU A 489 -9.34 13.91 17.87
CA GLU A 489 -10.46 14.75 18.28
C GLU A 489 -10.58 15.98 17.38
N SER A 490 -11.79 16.54 17.29
CA SER A 490 -12.01 17.80 16.57
C SER A 490 -11.25 18.93 17.25
N LEU A 491 -10.67 19.84 16.46
CA LEU A 491 -9.98 21.03 16.95
C LEU A 491 -10.85 21.96 17.81
N GLU A 492 -12.18 21.85 17.71
CA GLU A 492 -13.12 22.58 18.57
C GLU A 492 -13.15 22.05 20.01
N ARG A 493 -12.96 20.73 20.18
CA ARG A 493 -13.05 20.05 21.48
C ARG A 493 -11.72 20.02 22.19
N ASN A 494 -10.66 19.74 21.45
CA ASN A 494 -9.33 19.56 22.01
C ASN A 494 -8.28 20.21 21.10
N LEU A 495 -7.59 21.20 21.66
CA LEU A 495 -6.39 21.77 21.09
C LEU A 495 -5.19 21.23 21.89
N PRO A 496 -4.03 21.03 21.25
CA PRO A 496 -2.84 20.60 21.98
C PRO A 496 -2.51 21.50 23.17
N ASN A 497 -1.95 20.91 24.24
CA ASN A 497 -1.71 21.58 25.52
C ASN A 497 -0.85 22.86 25.43
N TYR A 498 -0.02 22.99 24.39
CA TYR A 498 0.76 24.22 24.15
C TYR A 498 -0.08 25.42 23.66
N PHE A 499 -1.39 25.25 23.45
CA PHE A 499 -2.34 26.36 23.27
C PHE A 499 -2.89 26.90 24.60
N THR A 500 -2.79 26.13 25.68
CA THR A 500 -3.30 26.48 27.02
C THR A 500 -2.20 26.69 28.07
N GLY A 501 -0.98 26.21 27.83
CA GLY A 501 0.18 26.33 28.73
C GLY A 501 0.85 27.71 28.77
N THR A 502 1.70 27.93 29.77
CA THR A 502 2.51 29.15 29.92
C THR A 502 3.39 29.36 28.69
N GLY A 503 3.58 30.61 28.27
CA GLY A 503 4.19 31.01 26.99
C GLY A 503 5.70 30.75 26.85
N SER A 504 6.18 29.56 27.22
CA SER A 504 7.57 29.14 27.02
C SER A 504 7.96 29.23 25.53
N ALA A 505 9.25 29.46 25.26
CA ALA A 505 9.77 29.51 23.90
C ALA A 505 9.47 28.22 23.11
N GLU A 506 9.47 27.09 23.80
CA GLU A 506 9.13 25.78 23.23
C GLU A 506 7.66 25.68 22.84
N ASN A 507 6.72 26.10 23.70
CA ASN A 507 5.30 26.13 23.39
C ASN A 507 4.99 27.02 22.18
N LEU A 508 5.68 28.17 22.08
CA LEU A 508 5.57 29.05 20.91
C LEU A 508 6.07 28.38 19.62
N LYS A 509 7.17 27.62 19.68
CA LYS A 509 7.71 26.86 18.54
C LYS A 509 6.73 25.76 18.09
N LEU A 510 6.20 24.99 19.03
CA LEU A 510 5.23 23.92 18.76
C LEU A 510 3.92 24.48 18.16
N ARG A 511 3.41 25.58 18.72
CA ARG A 511 2.24 26.28 18.19
C ARG A 511 2.43 26.76 16.76
N ARG A 512 3.58 27.37 16.46
CA ARG A 512 3.92 27.79 15.08
C ARG A 512 3.98 26.60 14.12
N ALA A 513 4.60 25.50 14.54
CA ALA A 513 4.67 24.27 13.73
C ALA A 513 3.27 23.70 13.46
N PHE A 514 2.40 23.63 14.48
CA PHE A 514 1.01 23.20 14.33
C PHE A 514 0.24 24.06 13.33
N ILE A 515 0.35 25.38 13.43
CA ILE A 515 -0.33 26.31 12.52
C ILE A 515 0.17 26.14 11.08
N ALA A 516 1.48 25.93 10.91
CA ALA A 516 2.07 25.68 9.60
C ALA A 516 1.55 24.36 9.01
N GLN A 517 1.50 23.28 9.80
CA GLN A 517 0.96 22.00 9.36
C GLN A 517 -0.53 22.09 9.01
N LEU A 518 -1.32 22.83 9.79
CA LEU A 518 -2.73 23.08 9.48
C LEU A 518 -2.88 23.85 8.17
N ALA A 519 -2.06 24.88 7.95
CA ALA A 519 -2.05 25.63 6.69
C ALA A 519 -1.71 24.74 5.50
N ASP A 520 -0.71 23.86 5.61
CA ASP A 520 -0.33 22.91 4.57
C ASP A 520 -1.43 21.88 4.30
N PHE A 521 -2.08 21.38 5.34
CA PHE A 521 -3.22 20.47 5.22
C PHE A 521 -4.38 21.11 4.45
N ILE A 522 -4.76 22.34 4.81
CA ILE A 522 -5.85 23.07 4.14
C ILE A 522 -5.44 23.52 2.73
N LYS A 523 -4.16 23.82 2.50
CA LYS A 523 -3.63 24.14 1.18
C LYS A 523 -3.74 22.95 0.24
N ARG A 524 -3.21 21.78 0.65
CA ARG A 524 -3.34 20.51 -0.10
C ARG A 524 -4.79 20.18 -0.41
N PHE A 525 -5.69 20.34 0.58
CA PHE A 525 -7.13 20.12 0.36
C PHE A 525 -7.67 21.00 -0.79
N HIS A 526 -7.34 22.29 -0.80
CA HIS A 526 -7.80 23.19 -1.87
C HIS A 526 -7.07 23.01 -3.22
N GLU A 527 -5.88 22.42 -3.25
CA GLU A 527 -5.15 22.07 -4.48
C GLU A 527 -5.86 20.96 -5.27
N THR A 528 -6.62 20.10 -4.58
CA THR A 528 -7.54 19.13 -5.22
C THR A 528 -8.72 19.79 -5.96
N ARG A 529 -8.89 21.11 -5.82
CA ARG A 529 -10.04 21.93 -6.23
C ARG A 529 -11.35 21.60 -5.49
N TYR A 530 -11.31 20.77 -4.46
CA TYR A 530 -12.45 20.64 -3.55
C TYR A 530 -12.56 21.87 -2.65
N CYS A 531 -13.80 22.16 -2.27
CA CYS A 531 -14.15 23.04 -1.16
C CYS A 531 -15.11 22.28 -0.24
N HIS A 532 -15.11 22.65 1.03
CA HIS A 532 -15.92 22.05 2.08
C HIS A 532 -16.96 23.08 2.53
N ARG A 533 -18.25 22.80 2.31
CA ARG A 533 -19.34 23.80 2.53
C ARG A 533 -19.36 24.40 3.95
N ASP A 534 -18.79 23.69 4.93
CA ASP A 534 -18.71 24.05 6.36
C ASP A 534 -17.33 23.74 6.98
N LEU A 535 -16.26 24.31 6.46
CA LEU A 535 -14.88 24.05 6.94
C LEU A 535 -14.59 24.73 8.30
N TYR A 536 -15.20 24.24 9.37
CA TYR A 536 -14.97 24.68 10.75
C TYR A 536 -14.07 23.69 11.53
N PHE A 537 -13.51 24.14 12.65
CA PHE A 537 -12.72 23.29 13.57
C PHE A 537 -13.43 22.01 14.02
N SER A 538 -14.77 22.02 14.08
CA SER A 538 -15.58 20.83 14.39
C SER A 538 -15.46 19.70 13.35
N HIS A 539 -14.98 20.00 12.13
CA HIS A 539 -14.82 19.04 11.03
C HIS A 539 -13.36 18.70 10.71
N ILE A 540 -12.42 19.26 11.47
CA ILE A 540 -11.00 18.98 11.35
C ILE A 540 -10.58 18.27 12.62
N PHE A 541 -10.15 17.03 12.47
CA PHE A 541 -9.68 16.19 13.57
C PHE A 541 -8.16 16.22 13.62
N TYR A 542 -7.59 16.17 14.81
CA TYR A 542 -6.15 16.10 15.03
C TYR A 542 -5.83 14.91 15.94
N SER A 543 -4.91 14.05 15.49
CA SER A 543 -4.47 12.89 16.26
C SER A 543 -3.32 13.19 17.20
N ASP A 544 -3.14 12.35 18.22
CA ASP A 544 -1.96 12.33 19.08
C ASP A 544 -0.64 12.16 18.30
N LYS A 545 -0.69 11.48 17.14
CA LYS A 545 0.43 11.34 16.18
C LYS A 545 0.69 12.59 15.33
N GLY A 546 -0.01 13.69 15.56
CA GLY A 546 0.21 14.95 14.86
C GLY A 546 -0.38 15.04 13.45
N CYS A 547 -1.39 14.22 13.13
CA CYS A 547 -2.00 14.21 11.80
C CYS A 547 -3.38 14.89 11.81
N PHE A 548 -3.64 15.71 10.79
CA PHE A 548 -4.97 16.29 10.55
C PHE A 548 -5.82 15.37 9.68
N TYR A 549 -7.11 15.28 9.99
CA TYR A 549 -8.12 14.54 9.23
C TYR A 549 -9.32 15.44 8.92
N LEU A 550 -9.90 15.27 7.73
CA LEU A 550 -11.11 15.99 7.33
C LEU A 550 -12.32 15.06 7.34
N ILE A 551 -13.39 15.45 8.03
CA ILE A 551 -14.63 14.66 8.16
C ILE A 551 -15.85 15.36 7.54
N ASP A 552 -17.01 14.68 7.54
CA ASP A 552 -18.29 15.14 6.92
C ASP A 552 -18.18 15.46 5.42
N LEU A 553 -17.47 14.60 4.68
CA LEU A 553 -17.20 14.77 3.25
C LEU A 553 -18.42 14.66 2.32
N ALA A 554 -19.61 14.32 2.83
CA ALA A 554 -20.86 14.62 2.14
C ALA A 554 -21.04 16.11 1.81
N ARG A 555 -20.35 17.01 2.54
CA ARG A 555 -20.34 18.46 2.31
C ARG A 555 -19.21 18.94 1.41
N ALA A 556 -18.27 18.07 1.06
CA ALA A 556 -17.23 18.38 0.09
C ALA A 556 -17.83 18.42 -1.32
N PHE A 557 -17.30 19.28 -2.18
CA PHE A 557 -17.69 19.38 -3.58
C PHE A 557 -16.63 20.11 -4.39
N ARG A 558 -16.64 19.95 -5.71
CA ARG A 558 -15.68 20.58 -6.63
C ARG A 558 -16.38 21.66 -7.46
N PRO A 559 -16.35 22.95 -7.05
CA PRO A 559 -17.02 24.01 -7.79
C PRO A 559 -16.36 24.26 -9.14
N ILE A 560 -17.16 24.25 -10.20
CA ILE A 560 -16.73 24.57 -11.57
C ILE A 560 -16.62 26.08 -11.76
N ILE A 561 -17.64 26.81 -11.29
CA ILE A 561 -17.73 28.27 -11.35
C ILE A 561 -17.52 28.82 -9.94
N LEU A 562 -16.90 30.00 -9.83
CA LEU A 562 -16.69 30.72 -8.56
C LEU A 562 -15.84 29.95 -7.54
N HIS A 563 -14.95 29.05 -7.97
CA HIS A 563 -14.05 28.29 -7.07
C HIS A 563 -13.34 29.20 -6.05
N LYS A 564 -12.82 30.35 -6.50
CA LYS A 564 -12.16 31.34 -5.62
C LYS A 564 -13.08 31.86 -4.51
N ARG A 565 -14.38 32.03 -4.77
CA ARG A 565 -15.37 32.48 -3.78
C ARG A 565 -15.60 31.41 -2.71
N PHE A 566 -15.66 30.13 -3.10
CA PHE A 566 -15.84 29.02 -2.16
C PHE A 566 -14.58 28.79 -1.33
N LYS A 567 -13.39 28.83 -1.94
CA LYS A 567 -12.10 28.83 -1.22
C LYS A 567 -12.02 29.94 -0.16
N ILE A 568 -12.44 31.17 -0.49
CA ILE A 568 -12.51 32.28 0.47
C ILE A 568 -13.51 31.98 1.60
N LYS A 569 -14.66 31.37 1.30
CA LYS A 569 -15.65 30.99 2.30
C LYS A 569 -15.10 29.95 3.27
N ASP A 570 -14.43 28.92 2.75
CA ASP A 570 -13.83 27.85 3.55
C ASP A 570 -12.81 28.39 4.54
N ILE A 571 -11.86 29.21 4.06
CA ILE A 571 -10.85 29.81 4.95
C ILE A 571 -11.49 30.80 5.93
N ALA A 572 -12.56 31.50 5.55
CA ALA A 572 -13.30 32.36 6.47
C ALA A 572 -14.04 31.56 7.56
N GLN A 573 -14.54 30.36 7.26
CA GLN A 573 -15.13 29.45 8.25
C GLN A 573 -14.07 28.89 9.21
N LEU A 574 -12.89 28.57 8.69
CA LEU A 574 -11.75 28.16 9.51
C LEU A 574 -11.33 29.29 10.46
N TYR A 575 -11.16 30.50 9.92
CA TYR A 575 -10.84 31.69 10.71
C TYR A 575 -11.91 32.00 11.76
N TYR A 576 -13.19 31.85 11.39
CA TYR A 576 -14.34 32.09 12.26
C TYR A 576 -14.38 31.16 13.47
N SER A 577 -14.04 29.89 13.27
CA SER A 577 -14.08 28.86 14.32
C SER A 577 -12.80 28.76 15.16
N ALA A 578 -11.72 29.45 14.78
CA ALA A 578 -10.51 29.57 15.59
C ALA A 578 -10.73 30.59 16.72
N PRO A 579 -10.71 30.20 18.02
CA PRO A 579 -11.03 31.12 19.10
C PRO A 579 -9.95 32.17 19.35
N ALA A 580 -10.34 33.42 19.63
CA ALA A 580 -9.38 34.51 19.93
C ALA A 580 -8.48 34.20 21.13
N LYS A 581 -9.04 33.56 22.16
CA LYS A 581 -8.32 33.11 23.36
C LYS A 581 -7.10 32.24 23.05
N TYR A 582 -7.16 31.45 21.98
CA TYR A 582 -6.10 30.50 21.61
C TYR A 582 -5.33 30.89 20.35
N PHE A 583 -5.83 31.81 19.51
CA PHE A 583 -5.21 32.17 18.23
C PHE A 583 -5.10 33.70 18.08
N SER A 584 -3.87 34.20 18.25
CA SER A 584 -3.53 35.60 18.10
C SER A 584 -3.57 36.06 16.64
N ASN A 585 -3.49 37.38 16.42
CA ASN A 585 -3.34 37.94 15.09
C ASN A 585 -2.05 37.47 14.40
N THR A 586 -0.97 37.28 15.16
CA THR A 586 0.32 36.77 14.65
C THR A 586 0.20 35.33 14.16
N ASP A 587 -0.50 34.47 14.89
CA ASP A 587 -0.76 33.09 14.48
C ASP A 587 -1.55 33.02 13.17
N ARG A 588 -2.59 33.86 13.08
CA ARG A 588 -3.43 33.96 11.88
C ARG A 588 -2.59 34.44 10.70
N LEU A 589 -1.65 35.36 10.91
CA LEU A 589 -0.74 35.82 9.88
C LEU A 589 0.22 34.72 9.43
N HIS A 590 0.80 33.94 10.35
CA HIS A 590 1.62 32.77 10.03
C HIS A 590 0.87 31.73 9.21
N PHE A 591 -0.39 31.46 9.57
CA PHE A 591 -1.25 30.59 8.76
C PHE A 591 -1.33 31.08 7.31
N TYR A 592 -1.61 32.37 7.10
CA TYR A 592 -1.72 32.92 5.75
C TYR A 592 -0.40 32.88 4.98
N HIS A 593 0.74 33.18 5.62
CA HIS A 593 2.06 33.05 4.99
C HIS A 593 2.32 31.64 4.49
N ARG A 594 2.11 30.64 5.35
CA ARG A 594 2.32 29.24 4.99
C ARG A 594 1.33 28.79 3.91
N TYR A 595 0.08 29.18 4.05
CA TYR A 595 -0.99 28.84 3.11
C TYR A 595 -0.77 29.39 1.69
N THR A 596 -0.28 30.63 1.56
CA THR A 596 0.06 31.21 0.25
C THR A 596 1.38 30.67 -0.29
N GLY A 597 2.24 30.12 0.58
CA GLY A 597 3.55 29.58 0.22
C GLY A 597 4.54 30.65 -0.18
N ARG A 598 4.44 31.85 0.41
CA ARG A 598 5.31 33.01 0.11
C ARG A 598 5.94 33.56 1.37
N ASP A 599 7.23 33.86 1.28
CA ASP A 599 8.01 34.43 2.39
C ASP A 599 7.52 35.83 2.78
N LYS A 600 6.96 36.58 1.81
CA LYS A 600 6.36 37.90 2.03
C LYS A 600 4.94 37.96 1.44
N ILE A 601 4.00 38.51 2.22
CA ILE A 601 2.62 38.77 1.77
C ILE A 601 2.64 39.92 0.75
N VAL A 602 2.33 39.60 -0.51
CA VAL A 602 2.24 40.61 -1.57
C VAL A 602 0.84 41.23 -1.65
N ASN A 603 0.65 42.28 -2.46
CA ASN A 603 -0.64 42.97 -2.60
C ASN A 603 -1.81 42.03 -2.96
N GLY A 604 -1.56 41.00 -3.78
CA GLY A 604 -2.54 39.95 -4.10
C GLY A 604 -3.00 39.15 -2.88
N ASP A 605 -2.08 38.82 -1.97
CA ASP A 605 -2.37 38.09 -0.73
C ASP A 605 -3.13 38.99 0.26
N LYS A 606 -2.73 40.26 0.39
CA LYS A 606 -3.46 41.25 1.20
C LYS A 606 -4.93 41.37 0.77
N SER A 607 -5.17 41.38 -0.54
CA SER A 607 -6.52 41.39 -1.11
C SER A 607 -7.32 40.12 -0.78
N LEU A 608 -6.69 38.95 -0.84
CA LEU A 608 -7.31 37.68 -0.44
C LEU A 608 -7.67 37.68 1.05
N ILE A 609 -6.73 38.03 1.91
CA ILE A 609 -6.91 38.07 3.38
C ILE A 609 -8.05 39.04 3.73
N ARG A 610 -8.08 40.23 3.13
CA ARG A 610 -9.19 41.19 3.36
C ARG A 610 -10.55 40.60 2.99
N LYS A 611 -10.65 39.84 1.90
CA LYS A 611 -11.89 39.16 1.50
C LYS A 611 -12.31 38.07 2.50
N ILE A 612 -11.35 37.33 3.04
CA ILE A 612 -11.56 36.32 4.09
C ILE A 612 -12.10 36.99 5.35
N LEU A 613 -11.42 38.03 5.86
CA LEU A 613 -11.83 38.78 7.05
C LEU A 613 -13.22 39.41 6.87
N ASN A 614 -13.48 40.05 5.74
CA ASN A 614 -14.80 40.62 5.44
C ASN A 614 -15.90 39.54 5.36
N LYS A 615 -15.57 38.30 4.99
CA LYS A 615 -16.52 37.20 5.00
C LYS A 615 -16.75 36.69 6.42
N ALA A 616 -15.71 36.51 7.23
CA ALA A 616 -15.81 36.12 8.64
C ALA A 616 -16.60 37.15 9.48
N ASN A 617 -16.33 38.44 9.29
CA ASN A 617 -17.07 39.52 9.97
C ASN A 617 -18.56 39.54 9.59
N ARG A 618 -18.90 39.23 8.34
CA ARG A 618 -20.31 39.06 7.94
C ARG A 618 -20.97 37.86 8.59
N MET A 619 -20.23 36.78 8.83
CA MET A 619 -20.72 35.62 9.57
C MET A 619 -20.95 35.98 11.06
N ALA A 620 -20.01 36.72 11.67
CA ALA A 620 -20.18 37.21 13.05
C ALA A 620 -21.40 38.11 13.21
N LYS A 621 -21.64 39.06 12.29
CA LYS A 621 -22.83 39.93 12.33
C LYS A 621 -24.15 39.15 12.31
N HIS A 622 -24.18 38.01 11.63
CA HIS A 622 -25.36 37.13 11.63
C HIS A 622 -25.57 36.48 12.99
N ASP A 623 -24.50 35.97 13.62
CA ASP A 623 -24.59 35.32 14.92
C ASP A 623 -24.91 36.30 16.06
N VAL A 624 -24.39 37.54 16.00
CA VAL A 624 -24.77 38.62 16.92
C VAL A 624 -26.26 38.95 16.83
N ARG A 625 -26.85 38.96 15.61
CA ARG A 625 -28.30 39.15 15.43
C ARG A 625 -29.14 38.01 16.03
N HIS A 626 -28.52 36.86 16.31
CA HIS A 626 -29.14 35.70 16.95
C HIS A 626 -28.61 35.46 18.37
N SER A 627 -28.04 36.48 19.02
CA SER A 627 -27.53 36.45 20.39
C SER A 627 -26.45 35.38 20.66
N ARG A 628 -25.61 35.10 19.65
CA ARG A 628 -24.45 34.20 19.77
C ARG A 628 -23.14 34.99 19.65
N LEU A 629 -22.15 34.65 20.49
CA LEU A 629 -20.82 35.25 20.44
C LEU A 629 -19.99 34.64 19.29
N ALA A 630 -19.30 35.50 18.54
CA ALA A 630 -18.39 35.06 17.49
C ALA A 630 -17.07 34.55 18.11
N PRO A 631 -16.64 33.30 17.89
CA PRO A 631 -15.51 32.70 18.62
C PRO A 631 -14.17 33.43 18.45
N PHE A 632 -13.97 34.06 17.28
CA PHE A 632 -12.73 34.74 16.92
C PHE A 632 -12.67 36.21 17.37
N VAL A 633 -13.72 36.73 18.00
CA VAL A 633 -13.72 38.06 18.61
C VAL A 633 -13.20 37.90 20.04
N SER A 634 -12.21 38.69 20.43
CA SER A 634 -11.76 38.72 21.82
C SER A 634 -12.91 39.23 22.67
N GLN A 635 -13.25 38.52 23.76
CA GLN A 635 -13.95 39.18 24.86
C GLN A 635 -12.97 40.22 25.38
N CYS A 636 -13.15 41.48 25.00
CA CYS A 636 -12.56 42.58 25.74
C CYS A 636 -13.66 43.09 26.66
N ASP A 637 -13.30 43.24 27.92
CA ASP A 637 -13.91 44.15 28.89
C ASP A 637 -14.26 45.52 28.27
#